data_AF-A0A553P593-F1
#
_entry.id   AF-A0A553P593-F1
#
_cell.length_a   1.000
_cell.length_b   1.000
_cell.length_c   1.000
_cell.angle_alpha   90.00
_cell.angle_beta   90.00
_cell.angle_gamma   90.00
#
_symmetry.space_group_name_H-M   'P 1'
#
loop_
_entity.id
_entity.type
_entity.pdbx_description
1 polymer ?
#
loop_
_entity_poly.entity_id
_entity_poly.type
_entity_poly.pdbx_seq_one_letter_code
_entity_poly.pdbx_strand_id
1 'polypeptide(L)'
;MASEMELSFTEDLQLTEMMRLRVQSLQQKGQKRQDGERLLLPHECVYRMDFNQQALSFSRWNVSLVGTGRFTVTGICQLWTPDLTHLMTRQLLEPIGQFWRNQGDPEDSPIKCLEADIQEFGERIAELAKVRKVMYFLFAFKEGASKNNISCSLVFNKN
;
A
#
# COMPACT_ATOMS: atom_id res chain seq x y z
N MET A 1 25.19 9.28 14.39
CA MET A 1 24.23 8.19 14.22
C MET A 1 22.96 8.82 13.67
N ALA A 2 22.49 8.42 12.49
CA ALA A 2 21.21 8.92 11.98
C ALA A 2 20.08 8.40 12.89
N SER A 3 19.13 9.27 13.26
CA SER A 3 17.96 8.84 14.02
C SER A 3 17.01 8.15 13.04
N GLU A 4 16.70 6.89 13.29
CA GLU A 4 15.64 6.19 12.56
C GLU A 4 14.26 6.76 12.93
N MET A 5 13.33 6.69 11.98
CA MET A 5 11.92 7.01 12.12
C MET A 5 11.13 5.89 11.45
N GLU A 6 10.23 5.27 12.20
CA GLU A 6 9.28 4.31 11.65
C GLU A 6 7.94 4.99 11.38
N LEU A 7 7.41 4.80 10.18
CA LEU A 7 6.10 5.29 9.75
C LEU A 7 5.19 4.10 9.44
N SER A 8 4.07 4.03 10.15
CA SER A 8 3.06 3.00 9.96
C SER A 8 2.06 3.40 8.88
N PHE A 9 1.51 2.41 8.19
CA PHE A 9 0.35 2.61 7.33
C PHE A 9 -0.92 2.65 8.18
N THR A 10 -1.76 3.66 7.96
CA THR A 10 -3.07 3.77 8.61
C THR A 10 -4.15 3.45 7.58
N GLU A 11 -5.08 2.56 7.93
CA GLU A 11 -6.20 2.28 7.04
C GLU A 11 -7.10 3.52 6.91
N ASP A 12 -7.43 3.88 5.67
CA ASP A 12 -8.43 4.91 5.38
C ASP A 12 -9.78 4.24 5.10
N LEU A 13 -10.52 3.98 6.18
CA LEU A 13 -11.82 3.31 6.14
C LEU A 13 -12.84 4.09 5.31
N GLN A 14 -12.83 5.42 5.42
CA GLN A 14 -13.78 6.28 4.71
C GLN A 14 -13.54 6.24 3.21
N LEU A 15 -12.28 6.38 2.78
CA LEU A 15 -11.92 6.30 1.37
C LEU A 15 -12.12 4.89 0.81
N THR A 16 -11.80 3.85 1.58
CA THR A 16 -12.09 2.46 1.22
C THR A 16 -13.58 2.28 0.93
N GLU A 17 -14.44 2.77 1.83
CA GLU A 17 -15.89 2.61 1.69
C GLU A 17 -16.45 3.43 0.54
N MET A 18 -15.96 4.66 0.33
CA MET A 18 -16.31 5.48 -0.82
C MET A 18 -15.96 4.77 -2.14
N MET A 19 -14.78 4.15 -2.24
CA MET A 19 -14.40 3.37 -3.42
C MET A 19 -15.24 2.10 -3.59
N ARG A 20 -15.64 1.41 -2.50
CA ARG A 20 -16.56 0.26 -2.58
C ARG A 20 -17.95 0.68 -3.05
N LEU A 21 -18.48 1.79 -2.53
CA LEU A 21 -19.77 2.35 -2.93
C LEU A 21 -19.77 2.74 -4.41
N ARG A 22 -18.64 3.22 -4.95
CA ARG A 22 -18.50 3.47 -6.39
C ARG A 22 -18.73 2.19 -7.21
N VAL A 23 -18.14 1.07 -6.81
CA VAL A 23 -18.35 -0.24 -7.48
C VAL A 23 -19.83 -0.64 -7.40
N GLN A 24 -20.42 -0.57 -6.21
CA GLN A 24 -21.81 -0.94 -5.99
C GLN A 24 -22.77 -0.07 -6.81
N SER A 25 -22.55 1.25 -6.85
CA SER A 25 -23.39 2.17 -7.62
C SER A 25 -23.32 1.89 -9.12
N LEU A 26 -22.16 1.52 -9.66
CA LEU A 26 -22.04 1.17 -11.08
C LEU A 26 -22.86 -0.10 -11.39
N GLN A 27 -22.74 -1.12 -10.53
CA GLN A 27 -23.48 -2.37 -10.67
C GLN A 27 -25.00 -2.16 -10.58
N GLN A 28 -25.47 -1.44 -9.56
CA GLN A 28 -26.90 -1.18 -9.36
C GLN A 28 -27.52 -0.39 -10.51
N LYS A 29 -26.77 0.53 -11.12
CA LYS A 29 -27.24 1.36 -12.23
C LYS A 29 -26.97 0.74 -13.61
N GLY A 30 -26.34 -0.44 -13.68
CA GLY A 30 -25.92 -1.06 -14.94
C GLY A 30 -24.94 -0.19 -15.75
N GLN A 31 -24.19 0.69 -15.09
CA GLN A 31 -23.27 1.64 -15.73
C GLN A 31 -21.86 1.04 -15.83
N LYS A 32 -21.15 1.41 -16.91
CA LYS A 32 -19.73 1.12 -17.04
C LYS A 32 -18.92 2.15 -16.24
N ARG A 33 -17.78 1.70 -15.71
CA ARG A 33 -16.75 2.59 -15.17
C ARG A 33 -16.20 3.52 -16.26
N GLN A 34 -15.59 4.64 -15.86
CA GLN A 34 -14.84 5.49 -16.79
C GLN A 34 -13.67 4.69 -17.40
N ASP A 35 -13.27 5.05 -18.62
CA ASP A 35 -12.17 4.36 -19.27
C ASP A 35 -10.87 4.52 -18.48
N GLY A 36 -10.18 3.42 -18.20
CA GLY A 36 -9.00 3.38 -17.33
C GLY A 36 -9.25 3.56 -15.82
N GLU A 37 -10.50 3.72 -15.35
CA GLU A 37 -10.84 3.83 -13.92
C GLU A 37 -10.46 2.56 -13.16
N ARG A 38 -9.80 2.71 -12.01
CA ARG A 38 -9.43 1.63 -11.11
C ARG A 38 -10.48 1.48 -10.01
N LEU A 39 -11.34 0.47 -10.17
CA LEU A 39 -12.30 0.06 -9.15
C LEU A 39 -11.61 -0.77 -8.08
N LEU A 40 -11.91 -0.53 -6.80
CA LEU A 40 -11.35 -1.29 -5.68
C LEU A 40 -11.82 -2.75 -5.71
N LEU A 41 -10.90 -3.70 -5.54
CA LEU A 41 -11.26 -5.12 -5.48
C LEU A 41 -11.78 -5.48 -4.07
N PRO A 42 -12.58 -6.57 -3.93
CA PRO A 42 -13.14 -6.95 -2.63
C PRO A 42 -12.09 -7.15 -1.53
N HIS A 43 -10.93 -7.69 -1.91
CA HIS A 43 -9.80 -8.01 -1.03
C HIS A 43 -8.77 -6.89 -0.91
N GLU A 44 -9.10 -5.69 -1.40
CA GLU A 44 -8.26 -4.51 -1.29
C GLU A 44 -8.81 -3.52 -0.27
N CYS A 45 -7.93 -2.76 0.37
CA CYS A 45 -8.27 -1.65 1.25
C CYS A 45 -7.31 -0.49 0.97
N VAL A 46 -7.79 0.73 1.20
CA VAL A 46 -6.98 1.93 1.02
C VAL A 46 -6.26 2.22 2.33
N TYR A 47 -4.96 2.44 2.24
CA TYR A 47 -4.13 2.87 3.34
C TYR A 47 -3.51 4.22 3.00
N ARG A 48 -3.09 4.94 4.04
CA ARG A 48 -2.30 6.16 3.90
C ARG A 48 -1.09 6.12 4.81
N MET A 49 -0.08 6.89 4.42
CA MET A 49 1.08 7.20 5.25
C MET A 49 1.19 8.72 5.38
N ASP A 50 1.27 9.18 6.62
CA ASP A 50 1.43 10.57 6.98
C ASP A 50 2.92 10.86 7.26
N PHE A 51 3.55 11.65 6.38
CA PHE A 51 4.95 12.06 6.48
C PHE A 51 5.09 13.29 7.37
N ASN A 52 5.48 13.04 8.62
CA ASN A 52 5.79 14.10 9.59
C ASN A 52 7.11 14.83 9.28
N GLN A 53 7.95 14.25 8.40
CA GLN A 53 9.17 14.83 7.85
C GLN A 53 9.28 14.44 6.36
N GLN A 54 9.84 15.33 5.53
CA GLN A 54 9.87 15.14 4.07
C GLN A 54 11.28 14.89 3.52
N ALA A 55 12.33 15.19 4.29
CA ALA A 55 13.71 14.84 3.96
C ALA A 55 14.06 13.50 4.61
N LEU A 56 13.66 12.42 3.95
CA LEU A 56 13.82 11.04 4.43
C LEU A 56 14.74 10.26 3.49
N SER A 57 15.57 9.39 4.05
CA SER A 57 16.25 8.33 3.30
C SER A 57 15.62 6.99 3.67
N PHE A 58 15.18 6.22 2.68
CA PHE A 58 14.65 4.89 2.93
C PHE A 58 15.71 3.99 3.58
N SER A 59 15.31 3.22 4.60
CA SER A 59 16.19 2.25 5.26
C SER A 59 15.72 0.83 4.98
N ARG A 60 14.50 0.48 5.37
CA ARG A 60 13.95 -0.87 5.22
C ARG A 60 12.44 -0.89 5.35
N TRP A 61 11.85 -1.96 4.81
CA TRP A 61 10.51 -2.39 5.19
C TRP A 61 10.55 -3.10 6.54
N ASN A 62 9.56 -2.86 7.38
CA ASN A 62 9.31 -3.64 8.58
C ASN A 62 7.95 -4.35 8.42
N VAL A 63 8.00 -5.64 8.05
CA VAL A 63 6.80 -6.41 7.69
C VAL A 63 6.81 -7.74 8.41
N SER A 64 5.68 -8.09 9.02
CA SER A 64 5.43 -9.40 9.59
C SER A 64 4.12 -9.97 9.07
N LEU A 65 4.09 -11.27 8.81
CA LEU A 65 2.89 -12.03 8.43
C LEU A 65 2.81 -13.28 9.30
N VAL A 66 1.76 -13.38 10.12
CA VAL A 66 1.50 -14.57 10.95
C VAL A 66 0.72 -15.60 10.14
N GLY A 67 1.24 -16.83 10.10
CA GLY A 67 0.70 -17.90 9.26
C GLY A 67 1.03 -17.74 7.77
N THR A 68 0.21 -18.38 6.92
CA THR A 68 0.37 -18.37 5.47
C THR A 68 -0.43 -17.25 4.82
N GLY A 69 0.07 -16.71 3.71
CA GLY A 69 -0.66 -15.70 2.96
C GLY A 69 0.20 -14.92 2.00
N ARG A 70 -0.46 -14.09 1.20
CA ARG A 70 0.18 -13.16 0.28
C ARG A 70 -0.41 -11.77 0.44
N PHE A 71 0.46 -10.80 0.56
CA PHE A 71 0.15 -9.42 0.84
C PHE A 71 0.88 -8.54 -0.17
N THR A 72 0.18 -7.57 -0.74
CA THR A 72 0.78 -6.59 -1.66
C THR A 72 0.46 -5.16 -1.25
N VAL A 73 1.46 -4.29 -1.37
CA VAL A 73 1.35 -2.84 -1.20
C VAL A 73 1.63 -2.17 -2.53
N THR A 74 0.66 -1.43 -3.04
CA THR A 74 0.81 -0.65 -4.27
C THR A 74 0.69 0.83 -3.94
N GLY A 75 1.73 1.61 -4.24
CA GLY A 75 1.69 3.06 -4.06
C GLY A 75 0.76 3.72 -5.08
N ILE A 76 0.19 4.86 -4.72
CA ILE A 76 -0.61 5.68 -5.62
C ILE A 76 0.12 7.00 -5.88
N CYS A 77 0.10 7.46 -7.13
CA CYS A 77 0.69 8.72 -7.57
C CYS A 77 0.21 9.89 -6.71
N GLN A 78 1.16 10.70 -6.22
CA GLN A 78 0.90 11.86 -5.34
C GLN A 78 0.03 12.95 -5.96
N LEU A 79 -0.14 12.95 -7.28
CA LEU A 79 -1.03 13.89 -7.97
C LEU A 79 -2.51 13.48 -7.88
N TRP A 80 -2.81 12.23 -7.53
CA TRP A 80 -4.18 11.81 -7.29
C TRP A 80 -4.71 12.49 -6.01
N THR A 81 -5.90 13.06 -6.11
CA THR A 81 -6.61 13.68 -4.99
C THR A 81 -7.97 12.99 -4.89
N PRO A 82 -8.19 12.12 -3.89
CA PRO A 82 -9.37 11.26 -3.82
C PRO A 82 -10.71 12.00 -3.89
N ASP A 83 -10.78 13.23 -3.36
CA ASP A 83 -12.00 14.05 -3.35
C ASP A 83 -12.34 14.65 -4.73
N LEU A 84 -11.38 14.68 -5.66
CA LEU A 84 -11.54 15.36 -6.95
C LEU A 84 -11.79 14.41 -8.11
N THR A 85 -11.18 13.22 -8.09
CA THR A 85 -11.26 12.27 -9.22
C THR A 85 -11.27 10.82 -8.74
N HIS A 86 -11.93 9.94 -9.49
CA HIS A 86 -11.74 8.50 -9.33
C HIS A 86 -10.27 8.10 -9.59
N LEU A 87 -9.83 7.04 -8.92
CA LEU A 87 -8.49 6.49 -9.13
C LEU A 87 -8.40 5.90 -10.54
N MET A 88 -7.28 6.12 -11.23
CA MET A 88 -7.01 5.56 -12.55
C MET A 88 -5.91 4.49 -12.47
N THR A 89 -5.97 3.44 -13.28
CA THR A 89 -4.97 2.34 -13.25
C THR A 89 -3.55 2.87 -13.47
N ARG A 90 -3.37 3.86 -14.35
CA ARG A 90 -2.08 4.51 -14.62
C ARG A 90 -1.48 5.29 -13.43
N GLN A 91 -2.26 5.52 -12.38
CA GLN A 91 -1.79 6.20 -11.17
C GLN A 91 -1.25 5.22 -10.13
N LEU A 92 -1.37 3.91 -10.35
CA LEU A 92 -0.71 2.90 -9.54
C LEU A 92 0.79 2.90 -9.87
N LEU A 93 1.61 2.88 -8.83
CA LEU A 93 3.07 2.92 -8.95
C LEU A 93 3.64 1.51 -9.07
N GLU A 94 4.76 1.43 -9.79
CA GLU A 94 5.63 0.25 -9.89
C GLU A 94 7.06 0.65 -9.47
N PRO A 95 7.87 -0.25 -8.89
CA PRO A 95 7.48 -1.59 -8.45
C PRO A 95 6.51 -1.55 -7.26
N ILE A 96 5.89 -2.70 -6.97
CA ILE A 96 5.01 -2.90 -5.80
C ILE A 96 5.73 -3.67 -4.70
N GLY A 97 5.29 -3.48 -3.46
CA GLY A 97 5.73 -4.32 -2.34
C GLY A 97 4.97 -5.64 -2.35
N GLN A 98 5.65 -6.78 -2.54
CA GLN A 98 5.03 -8.10 -2.48
C GLN A 98 5.68 -8.95 -1.38
N PHE A 99 4.84 -9.47 -0.48
CA PHE A 99 5.26 -10.24 0.69
C PHE A 99 4.42 -11.51 0.84
N TRP A 100 5.04 -12.66 1.13
CA TRP A 100 4.29 -13.90 1.28
C TRP A 100 4.95 -14.96 2.18
N ARG A 101 4.13 -15.91 2.61
CA ARG A 101 4.50 -17.19 3.23
C ARG A 101 3.67 -18.31 2.60
N ASN A 102 4.33 -19.35 2.12
CA ASN A 102 3.71 -20.50 1.50
C ASN A 102 3.22 -21.51 2.55
N GLN A 103 2.31 -22.40 2.15
CA GLN A 103 2.00 -23.58 2.96
C GLN A 103 3.26 -24.45 3.14
N GLY A 104 3.51 -24.85 4.38
CA GLY A 104 4.68 -25.66 4.74
C GLY A 104 5.95 -24.86 5.05
N ASP A 105 5.97 -23.54 4.86
CA ASP A 105 7.05 -22.72 5.38
C ASP A 105 7.04 -22.77 6.93
N PRO A 106 8.19 -22.95 7.60
CA PRO A 106 8.27 -22.86 9.05
C PRO A 106 7.77 -21.51 9.55
N GLU A 107 7.08 -21.49 10.70
CA GLU A 107 6.51 -20.25 11.27
C GLU A 107 7.57 -19.18 11.58
N ASP A 108 8.80 -19.62 11.90
CA ASP A 108 9.95 -18.75 12.19
C ASP A 108 10.75 -18.35 10.93
N SER A 109 10.37 -18.84 9.75
CA SER A 109 11.07 -18.49 8.52
C SER A 109 10.87 -17.01 8.14
N PRO A 110 11.89 -16.31 7.61
CA PRO A 110 11.72 -14.96 7.12
C PRO A 110 10.58 -14.86 6.09
N ILE A 111 9.85 -13.74 6.11
CA ILE A 111 8.83 -13.48 5.10
C ILE A 111 9.51 -13.36 3.72
N LYS A 112 8.92 -13.99 2.70
CA LYS A 112 9.45 -13.93 1.34
C LYS A 112 9.02 -12.62 0.70
N CYS A 113 9.92 -12.03 -0.08
CA CYS A 113 9.67 -10.81 -0.85
C CYS A 113 10.56 -10.78 -2.10
N LEU A 114 10.26 -9.87 -3.03
CA LEU A 114 11.14 -9.53 -4.14
C LEU A 114 12.07 -8.41 -3.68
N GLU A 115 13.26 -8.76 -3.18
CA GLU A 115 14.16 -7.82 -2.47
C GLU A 115 14.50 -6.55 -3.27
N ALA A 116 14.79 -6.69 -4.57
CA ALA A 116 15.10 -5.56 -5.44
C ALA A 116 13.90 -4.61 -5.59
N ASP A 117 12.72 -5.17 -5.85
CA ASP A 117 11.48 -4.41 -6.04
C ASP A 117 11.09 -3.66 -4.76
N ILE A 118 11.19 -4.31 -3.59
CA ILE A 118 10.84 -3.64 -2.33
C ILE A 118 11.86 -2.55 -1.95
N GLN A 119 13.13 -2.72 -2.32
CA GLN A 119 14.16 -1.71 -2.10
C GLN A 119 13.88 -0.47 -2.97
N GLU A 120 13.71 -0.66 -4.29
CA GLU A 120 13.40 0.44 -5.22
C GLU A 120 12.08 1.13 -4.84
N PHE A 121 11.05 0.36 -4.47
CA PHE A 121 9.78 0.92 -4.07
C PHE A 121 9.90 1.80 -2.81
N GLY A 122 10.67 1.35 -1.81
CA GLY A 122 10.93 2.13 -0.59
C GLY A 122 11.64 3.45 -0.87
N GLU A 123 12.67 3.43 -1.72
CA GLU A 123 13.39 4.64 -2.17
C GLU A 123 12.46 5.61 -2.92
N ARG A 124 11.59 5.08 -3.79
CA ARG A 124 10.60 5.88 -4.51
C ARG A 124 9.59 6.53 -3.56
N ILE A 125 9.16 5.85 -2.49
CA ILE A 125 8.30 6.44 -1.46
C ILE A 125 9.01 7.59 -0.75
N ALA A 126 10.30 7.46 -0.43
CA ALA A 126 11.09 8.53 0.19
C ALA A 126 11.15 9.79 -0.70
N GLU A 127 11.34 9.61 -2.01
CA GLU A 127 11.31 10.73 -2.96
C GLU A 127 9.91 11.37 -3.06
N LEU A 128 8.85 10.55 -3.05
CA LEU A 128 7.47 11.04 -3.10
C LEU A 128 7.02 11.75 -1.81
N ALA A 129 7.64 11.47 -0.67
CA ALA A 129 7.40 12.20 0.59
C ALA A 129 7.76 13.69 0.48
N LYS A 130 8.68 14.06 -0.43
CA LYS A 130 9.04 15.45 -0.72
C LYS A 130 7.91 16.23 -1.40
N VAL A 131 6.99 15.52 -2.08
CA VAL A 131 5.91 16.14 -2.87
C VAL A 131 4.72 16.52 -2.00
N ARG A 132 4.26 15.62 -1.14
CA ARG A 132 3.10 15.82 -0.24
C ARG A 132 3.30 15.09 1.08
N LYS A 133 2.68 15.63 2.14
CA LYS A 133 2.71 15.06 3.50
C LYS A 133 1.87 13.79 3.66
N VAL A 134 0.99 13.48 2.72
CA VAL A 134 0.15 12.28 2.77
C VAL A 134 0.31 11.55 1.45
N MET A 135 0.51 10.23 1.51
CA MET A 135 0.50 9.35 0.34
C MET A 135 -0.48 8.22 0.56
N TYR A 136 -1.20 7.83 -0.50
CA TYR A 136 -2.16 6.73 -0.47
C TYR A 136 -1.59 5.47 -1.11
N PHE A 137 -2.08 4.33 -0.64
CA PHE A 137 -1.66 3.00 -1.03
C PHE A 137 -2.88 2.09 -1.15
N LEU A 138 -2.81 1.11 -2.05
CA LEU A 138 -3.71 -0.03 -2.04
C LEU A 138 -3.01 -1.20 -1.37
N PHE A 139 -3.62 -1.76 -0.33
CA PHE A 139 -3.21 -3.02 0.26
C PHE A 139 -4.12 -4.11 -0.28
N ALA A 140 -3.56 -5.19 -0.83
CA ALA A 140 -4.31 -6.35 -1.27
C ALA A 140 -3.94 -7.57 -0.43
N PHE A 141 -4.97 -8.24 0.10
CA PHE A 141 -4.82 -9.41 0.97
C PHE A 141 -5.29 -10.67 0.24
N LYS A 142 -4.41 -11.66 0.07
CA LYS A 142 -4.68 -12.88 -0.69
C LYS A 142 -4.18 -14.11 0.05
N GLU A 143 -4.69 -15.28 -0.33
CA GLU A 143 -4.14 -16.60 0.08
C GLU A 143 -4.08 -16.84 1.61
N GLY A 144 -4.97 -16.21 2.38
CA GLY A 144 -5.00 -16.33 3.86
C GLY A 144 -4.42 -15.12 4.61
N ALA A 145 -3.80 -14.17 3.89
CA ALA A 145 -3.50 -12.86 4.44
C ALA A 145 -4.78 -12.10 4.80
N SER A 146 -4.72 -11.36 5.91
CA SER A 146 -5.78 -10.49 6.42
C SER A 146 -5.15 -9.33 7.18
N LYS A 147 -5.96 -8.33 7.55
CA LYS A 147 -5.48 -7.21 8.36
C LYS A 147 -4.99 -7.63 9.75
N ASN A 148 -5.55 -8.71 10.30
CA ASN A 148 -5.28 -9.12 11.68
C ASN A 148 -3.99 -9.92 11.84
N ASN A 149 -3.44 -10.46 10.75
CA ASN A 149 -2.22 -11.26 10.78
C ASN A 149 -1.05 -10.58 10.08
N ILE A 150 -1.17 -9.29 9.74
CA ILE A 150 -0.11 -8.51 9.09
C ILE A 150 0.21 -7.27 9.91
N SER A 151 1.51 -7.00 10.06
CA SER A 151 2.04 -5.69 10.42
C SER A 151 2.92 -5.19 9.28
N CYS A 152 2.81 -3.91 8.93
CA CYS A 152 3.57 -3.31 7.86
C CYS A 152 3.85 -1.84 8.18
N SER A 153 5.11 -1.45 8.05
CA SER A 153 5.60 -0.08 8.21
C SER A 153 6.88 0.12 7.39
N LEU A 154 7.28 1.38 7.25
CA LEU A 154 8.53 1.77 6.62
C LEU A 154 9.44 2.43 7.64
N VAL A 155 10.72 2.06 7.62
CA VAL A 155 11.76 2.71 8.43
C VAL A 155 12.58 3.61 7.52
N PHE A 156 12.76 4.86 7.97
CA PHE A 156 13.54 5.88 7.30
C PHE A 156 14.64 6.41 8.23
N ASN A 157 15.74 6.85 7.65
CA ASN A 157 16.71 7.70 8.32
C ASN A 157 16.29 9.16 8.14
N LYS A 158 16.33 9.94 9.22
CA LYS A 158 16.17 11.39 9.16
C LYS A 158 17.42 12.00 8.54
N ASN A 159 17.24 12.79 7.47
CA ASN A 159 18.32 13.56 6.85
C ASN A 159 18.40 14.97 7.45
#